data_AF-Q66B87-F1
#
_entry.id   AF-Q66B87-F1
#
_cell.length_a   1.000
_cell.length_b   1.000
_cell.length_c   1.000
_cell.angle_alpha   90.00
_cell.angle_beta   90.00
_cell.angle_gamma   90.00
#
_symmetry.space_group_name_H-M   'P 1'
#
loop_
_entity.id
_entity.type
_entity.pdbx_description
1 polymer ?
#
loop_
_entity_poly.entity_id
_entity_poly.type
_entity_poly.pdbx_seq_one_letter_code
_entity_poly.pdbx_strand_id
1 'polypeptide(L)'
;MSMLIADIYNDTLYYPLSESEYIVFFCASERNARIYKKLRSNPQDIIDSLAKTISQELKFEPPAPYLTVSDIRVINDNVNNLHANIDQIFSNVWCPFADRRKHWFHSFTRLASEPSSEESISVVLSHFLENYHVLEMEGLYMLIDNADVATDRDLSRQTLLFFELIRQQLNPKVLDGIQQRNWRFRLGEEELYLLVFSNHYPKNHSRYIPVKNSIAFLIQPDRVFDKFANAETMLIKQNVRQQIRTIYCLQGVEYNYSLSESNDHKRKFVKSTDLQSIIKWWDF
;
A
#
# COMPACT_ATOMS: atom_id res chain seq x y z
N MET A 1 1.55 22.85 -2.85
CA MET A 1 1.99 22.61 -4.24
C MET A 1 0.83 21.96 -4.97
N SER A 2 0.45 22.47 -6.14
CA SER A 2 -0.59 21.87 -6.98
C SER A 2 0.00 20.65 -7.67
N MET A 3 -0.34 19.43 -7.25
CA MET A 3 0.18 18.18 -7.83
C MET A 3 -0.98 17.33 -8.32
N LEU A 4 -1.02 17.01 -9.61
CA LEU A 4 -2.01 16.10 -10.17
C LEU A 4 -1.54 14.66 -9.93
N ILE A 5 -2.38 13.82 -9.33
CA ILE A 5 -2.03 12.41 -9.13
C ILE A 5 -2.85 11.57 -10.11
N ALA A 6 -2.16 10.79 -10.94
CA ALA A 6 -2.75 9.92 -11.94
C ALA A 6 -2.63 8.45 -11.53
N ASP A 7 -3.75 7.85 -11.16
CA ASP A 7 -3.86 6.42 -10.90
C ASP A 7 -4.17 5.68 -12.20
N ILE A 8 -3.14 5.05 -12.74
CA ILE A 8 -3.18 4.40 -14.04
C ILE A 8 -3.99 3.10 -14.03
N TYR A 9 -3.94 2.35 -12.93
CA TYR A 9 -4.66 1.08 -12.83
C TYR A 9 -6.16 1.31 -12.66
N ASN A 10 -6.54 2.32 -11.87
CA ASN A 10 -7.94 2.66 -11.63
C ASN A 10 -8.53 3.68 -12.62
N ASP A 11 -7.76 4.13 -13.60
CA ASP A 11 -8.15 5.13 -14.61
C ASP A 11 -8.79 6.37 -13.95
N THR A 12 -8.11 6.92 -12.94
CA THR A 12 -8.61 8.01 -12.09
C THR A 12 -7.56 9.11 -11.96
N LEU A 13 -7.98 10.38 -11.98
CA LEU A 13 -7.12 11.53 -11.68
C LEU A 13 -7.60 12.22 -10.40
N TYR A 14 -6.65 12.60 -9.56
CA TYR A 14 -6.90 13.34 -8.32
C TYR A 14 -6.21 14.69 -8.41
N TYR A 15 -6.98 15.75 -8.22
CA TYR A 15 -6.50 17.13 -8.18
C TYR A 15 -6.70 17.71 -6.77
N PRO A 16 -5.67 17.73 -5.92
CA PRO A 16 -5.73 18.35 -4.60
C PRO A 16 -5.93 19.86 -4.71
N LEU A 17 -6.93 20.38 -4.00
CA LEU A 17 -7.18 21.82 -3.82
C LEU A 17 -6.54 22.32 -2.52
N SER A 18 -6.53 21.48 -1.49
CA SER A 18 -5.93 21.73 -0.18
C SER A 18 -5.48 20.42 0.48
N GLU A 19 -5.06 20.46 1.74
CA GLU A 19 -4.73 19.25 2.52
C GLU A 19 -5.94 18.33 2.76
N SER A 20 -7.16 18.87 2.71
CA SER A 20 -8.40 18.13 2.99
C SER A 20 -9.40 18.12 1.83
N GLU A 21 -9.15 18.85 0.75
CA GLU A 21 -10.08 18.97 -0.38
C GLU A 21 -9.39 18.60 -1.69
N TYR A 22 -10.10 17.85 -2.53
CA TYR A 22 -9.61 17.40 -3.83
C TYR A 22 -10.78 17.17 -4.78
N ILE A 23 -10.47 17.23 -6.08
CA ILE A 23 -11.39 16.89 -7.16
C ILE A 23 -10.95 15.55 -7.75
N VAL A 24 -11.90 14.61 -7.84
CA VAL A 24 -11.68 13.32 -8.48
C VAL A 24 -12.30 13.32 -9.87
N PHE A 25 -11.50 12.98 -10.87
CA PHE A 25 -11.97 12.78 -12.24
C PHE A 25 -12.01 11.30 -12.55
N PHE A 26 -13.20 10.82 -12.90
CA PHE A 26 -13.41 9.48 -13.41
C PHE A 26 -13.48 9.52 -14.93
N CYS A 27 -12.81 8.60 -15.61
CA CYS A 27 -12.91 8.48 -17.05
C CYS A 27 -14.31 7.98 -17.44
N ALA A 28 -15.03 8.74 -18.28
CA ALA A 28 -16.43 8.46 -18.61
C ALA A 28 -16.65 7.22 -19.52
N SER A 29 -15.59 6.59 -20.06
CA SER A 29 -15.74 5.49 -21.02
C SER A 29 -15.23 4.16 -20.47
N GLU A 30 -16.12 3.16 -20.38
CA GLU A 30 -15.78 1.75 -20.11
C GLU A 30 -14.98 1.07 -21.25
N ARG A 31 -14.62 1.79 -22.33
CA ARG A 31 -13.89 1.23 -23.47
C ARG A 31 -12.78 2.16 -23.97
N ASN A 32 -11.54 1.85 -23.58
CA ASN A 32 -10.30 2.11 -24.31
C ASN A 32 -9.77 3.55 -24.49
N ALA A 33 -10.30 4.57 -23.81
CA ALA A 33 -9.60 5.85 -23.67
C ALA A 33 -8.81 5.91 -22.36
N ARG A 34 -7.84 5.01 -22.16
CA ARG A 34 -7.02 4.96 -20.93
C ARG A 34 -6.39 6.33 -20.71
N ILE A 35 -6.67 6.98 -19.59
CA ILE A 35 -5.97 8.19 -19.12
C ILE A 35 -4.47 7.99 -19.28
N TYR A 36 -3.98 6.79 -18.99
CA TYR A 36 -2.62 6.34 -19.26
C TYR A 36 -2.09 6.64 -20.66
N LYS A 37 -2.83 6.23 -21.70
CA LYS A 37 -2.37 6.38 -23.09
C LYS A 37 -2.27 7.85 -23.46
N LYS A 38 -3.26 8.64 -23.05
CA LYS A 38 -3.27 10.10 -23.27
C LYS A 38 -2.19 10.80 -22.43
N LEU A 39 -2.00 10.44 -21.16
CA LEU A 39 -0.92 10.98 -20.31
C LEU A 39 0.46 10.74 -20.91
N ARG A 40 0.71 9.53 -21.43
CA ARG A 40 2.00 9.23 -22.08
C ARG A 40 2.17 9.94 -23.42
N SER A 41 1.12 10.10 -24.21
CA SER A 41 1.23 10.68 -25.56
C SER A 41 1.18 12.20 -25.58
N ASN A 42 0.32 12.81 -24.76
CA ASN A 42 0.10 14.24 -24.71
C ASN A 42 -0.43 14.68 -23.32
N PRO A 43 0.45 14.78 -22.30
CA PRO A 43 0.05 15.14 -20.94
C PRO A 43 -0.52 16.56 -20.84
N GLN A 44 -0.09 17.47 -21.72
CA GLN A 44 -0.59 18.86 -21.74
C GLN A 44 -2.07 18.91 -22.11
N ASP A 45 -2.54 18.10 -23.07
CA ASP A 45 -3.96 18.03 -23.42
C ASP A 45 -4.84 17.63 -22.22
N ILE A 46 -4.32 16.77 -21.33
CA ILE A 46 -5.05 16.38 -20.11
C ILE A 46 -5.11 17.56 -19.15
N ILE A 47 -3.99 18.25 -18.92
CA ILE A 47 -3.95 19.44 -18.07
C ILE A 47 -4.94 20.50 -18.59
N ASP A 48 -4.92 20.79 -19.89
CA ASP A 48 -5.79 21.79 -20.51
C ASP A 48 -7.27 21.37 -20.44
N SER A 49 -7.56 20.07 -20.64
CA SER A 49 -8.92 19.54 -20.52
C SER A 49 -9.44 19.59 -19.08
N LEU A 50 -8.59 19.31 -18.09
CA LEU A 50 -8.94 19.46 -16.67
C LEU A 50 -9.18 20.94 -16.33
N ALA A 51 -8.33 21.83 -16.83
CA ALA A 51 -8.46 23.27 -16.67
C ALA A 51 -9.82 23.79 -17.14
N LYS A 52 -10.16 23.40 -18.36
CA LYS A 52 -11.47 23.73 -18.94
C LYS A 52 -12.61 23.14 -18.12
N THR A 53 -12.52 21.88 -17.70
CA THR A 53 -13.60 21.20 -16.95
C THR A 53 -13.83 21.85 -15.59
N ILE A 54 -12.77 22.13 -14.83
CA ILE A 54 -12.88 22.79 -13.51
C ILE A 54 -13.48 24.19 -13.66
N SER A 55 -13.03 24.96 -14.64
CA SER A 55 -13.56 26.31 -14.91
C SER A 55 -15.03 26.30 -15.29
N GLN A 56 -15.45 25.35 -16.14
CA GLN A 56 -16.82 25.28 -16.63
C GLN A 56 -17.80 24.72 -15.59
N GLU A 57 -17.44 23.61 -14.95
CA GLU A 57 -18.36 22.87 -14.07
C GLU A 57 -18.38 23.43 -12.65
N LEU A 58 -17.21 23.78 -12.10
CA LEU A 58 -17.09 24.22 -10.71
C LEU A 58 -17.16 25.74 -10.56
N LYS A 59 -17.19 26.48 -11.69
CA LYS A 59 -17.02 27.95 -11.73
C LYS A 59 -15.77 28.39 -10.95
N PHE A 60 -14.82 27.47 -10.93
CA PHE A 60 -13.48 27.47 -10.38
C PHE A 60 -12.49 28.26 -11.23
N GLU A 61 -11.79 29.31 -10.78
CA GLU A 61 -10.50 29.66 -11.42
C GLU A 61 -9.35 29.22 -10.51
N PRO A 62 -8.72 28.08 -10.81
CA PRO A 62 -7.58 27.60 -10.06
C PRO A 62 -6.41 28.57 -10.13
N PRO A 63 -5.65 28.71 -9.02
CA PRO A 63 -4.57 29.67 -8.93
C PRO A 63 -3.47 29.37 -9.95
N ALA A 64 -3.04 30.38 -10.70
CA ALA A 64 -1.91 30.27 -11.62
C ALA A 64 -0.57 30.21 -10.86
N PRO A 65 0.43 29.40 -11.30
CA PRO A 65 0.37 28.48 -12.43
C PRO A 65 -0.46 27.22 -12.11
N TYR A 66 -1.33 26.86 -13.08
CA TYR A 66 -2.46 25.95 -12.91
C TYR A 66 -2.03 24.50 -12.65
N LEU A 67 -1.11 23.98 -13.46
CA LEU A 67 -0.37 22.70 -13.36
C LEU A 67 0.58 22.68 -14.58
N THR A 68 1.74 22.08 -14.43
CA THR A 68 2.67 21.75 -15.53
C THR A 68 2.82 20.23 -15.63
N VAL A 69 3.41 19.73 -16.71
CA VAL A 69 3.66 18.29 -16.86
C VAL A 69 4.51 17.72 -15.71
N SER A 70 5.46 18.50 -15.18
CA SER A 70 6.26 18.14 -14.01
C SER A 70 5.45 18.00 -12.72
N ASP A 71 4.23 18.53 -12.69
CA ASP A 71 3.33 18.43 -11.53
C ASP A 71 2.45 17.17 -11.58
N ILE A 72 2.63 16.30 -12.58
CA ILE A 72 1.90 15.03 -12.69
C ILE A 72 2.68 13.91 -12.01
N ARG A 73 2.12 13.39 -10.93
CA ARG A 73 2.59 12.17 -10.27
C ARG A 73 1.80 10.97 -10.78
N VAL A 74 2.51 10.01 -11.37
CA VAL A 74 1.91 8.77 -11.85
C VAL A 74 2.03 7.69 -10.78
N ILE A 75 0.92 7.05 -10.44
CA ILE A 75 0.87 5.91 -9.52
C ILE A 75 0.23 4.71 -10.21
N ASN A 76 0.52 3.51 -9.71
CA ASN A 76 0.02 2.26 -10.28
C ASN A 76 0.32 2.13 -11.78
N ASP A 77 1.43 2.69 -12.29
CA ASP A 77 1.85 2.49 -13.69
C ASP A 77 2.15 1.01 -13.93
N ASN A 78 1.88 0.51 -15.14
CA ASN A 78 2.13 -0.87 -15.53
C ASN A 78 3.63 -1.17 -15.80
N VAL A 79 4.53 -0.49 -15.09
CA VAL A 79 5.96 -0.79 -15.12
C VAL A 79 6.17 -2.18 -14.49
N ASN A 80 7.10 -2.96 -15.03
CA ASN A 80 7.43 -4.31 -14.54
C ASN A 80 6.22 -5.28 -14.42
N ASN A 81 5.24 -5.17 -15.33
CA ASN A 81 4.01 -5.97 -15.31
C ASN A 81 3.17 -5.81 -14.02
N LEU A 82 3.25 -4.65 -13.36
CA LEU A 82 2.58 -4.40 -12.09
C LEU A 82 1.08 -4.72 -12.13
N HIS A 83 0.37 -4.41 -13.22
CA HIS A 83 -1.07 -4.65 -13.31
C HIS A 83 -1.42 -6.14 -13.20
N ALA A 84 -0.64 -7.01 -13.85
CA ALA A 84 -0.83 -8.45 -13.75
C ALA A 84 -0.51 -8.96 -12.34
N ASN A 85 0.50 -8.37 -11.68
CA ASN A 85 0.86 -8.71 -10.30
C ASN A 85 -0.23 -8.25 -9.30
N ILE A 86 -0.86 -7.09 -9.52
CA ILE A 86 -2.00 -6.61 -8.72
C ILE A 86 -3.14 -7.62 -8.79
N ASP A 87 -3.53 -8.04 -10.00
CA ASP A 87 -4.59 -9.02 -10.20
C ASP A 87 -4.27 -10.35 -9.50
N GLN A 88 -3.01 -10.79 -9.58
CA GLN A 88 -2.53 -11.99 -8.89
C GLN A 88 -2.60 -11.83 -7.37
N ILE A 89 -2.11 -10.73 -6.79
CA ILE A 89 -2.17 -10.47 -5.35
C ILE A 89 -3.62 -10.54 -4.88
N PHE A 90 -4.52 -9.83 -5.55
CA PHE A 90 -5.94 -9.75 -5.15
C PHE A 90 -6.73 -11.02 -5.44
N SER A 91 -6.25 -11.92 -6.29
CA SER A 91 -6.87 -13.24 -6.50
C SER A 91 -6.87 -14.13 -5.24
N ASN A 92 -6.05 -13.81 -4.24
CA ASN A 92 -5.99 -14.52 -2.95
C ASN A 92 -6.29 -13.62 -1.74
N VAL A 93 -6.89 -12.45 -1.97
CA VAL A 93 -7.35 -11.56 -0.89
C VAL A 93 -8.82 -11.84 -0.61
N TRP A 94 -9.08 -12.48 0.52
CA TRP A 94 -10.43 -12.90 0.93
C TRP A 94 -11.09 -11.94 1.92
N CYS A 95 -10.42 -10.84 2.29
CA CYS A 95 -11.01 -9.86 3.20
C CYS A 95 -12.12 -9.09 2.46
N PRO A 96 -13.39 -9.15 2.93
CA PRO A 96 -14.52 -8.49 2.24
C PRO A 96 -14.42 -6.96 2.27
N PHE A 97 -13.53 -6.43 3.10
CA PHE A 97 -13.33 -5.00 3.30
C PHE A 97 -12.15 -4.44 2.51
N ALA A 98 -11.34 -5.30 1.87
CA ALA A 98 -10.20 -4.87 1.09
C ALA A 98 -10.67 -4.42 -0.30
N ASP A 99 -10.67 -3.10 -0.54
CA ASP A 99 -10.93 -2.54 -1.87
C ASP A 99 -9.61 -2.33 -2.60
N ARG A 100 -9.38 -3.10 -3.67
CA ARG A 100 -8.17 -2.98 -4.50
C ARG A 100 -7.92 -1.56 -5.03
N ARG A 101 -8.99 -0.79 -5.25
CA ARG A 101 -8.91 0.57 -5.81
C ARG A 101 -8.39 1.58 -4.82
N LYS A 102 -8.42 1.26 -3.52
CA LYS A 102 -7.91 2.10 -2.44
C LYS A 102 -6.48 1.73 -2.05
N HIS A 103 -5.71 1.13 -2.96
CA HIS A 103 -4.32 0.76 -2.69
C HIS A 103 -3.39 1.36 -3.74
N TRP A 104 -2.24 1.85 -3.26
CA TRP A 104 -1.10 2.17 -4.10
C TRP A 104 -0.25 0.90 -4.23
N PHE A 105 0.19 0.58 -5.43
CA PHE A 105 1.15 -0.48 -5.74
C PHE A 105 2.41 0.09 -6.39
N HIS A 106 3.55 -0.44 -6.00
CA HIS A 106 4.83 -0.12 -6.63
C HIS A 106 5.71 -1.37 -6.65
N SER A 107 6.37 -1.65 -7.77
CA SER A 107 7.31 -2.78 -7.89
C SER A 107 8.75 -2.30 -7.88
N PHE A 108 9.60 -3.02 -7.16
CA PHE A 108 11.04 -2.82 -7.12
C PHE A 108 11.72 -4.10 -7.56
N THR A 109 12.77 -3.99 -8.37
CA THR A 109 13.53 -5.16 -8.84
C THR A 109 14.26 -5.91 -7.71
N ARG A 110 14.60 -5.20 -6.63
CA ARG A 110 15.28 -5.74 -5.44
C ARG A 110 15.16 -4.78 -4.25
N LEU A 111 15.37 -5.29 -3.03
CA LEU A 111 15.56 -4.50 -1.81
C LEU A 111 16.96 -3.86 -1.78
N ALA A 112 17.23 -2.89 -2.66
CA ALA A 112 18.48 -2.12 -2.67
C ALA A 112 18.38 -0.86 -3.55
N SER A 113 17.31 -0.08 -3.46
CA SER A 113 17.19 1.16 -4.23
C SER A 113 18.09 2.26 -3.66
N GLU A 114 18.78 3.00 -4.53
CA GLU A 114 19.56 4.16 -4.12
C GLU A 114 18.63 5.23 -3.52
N PRO A 115 18.96 5.80 -2.34
CA PRO A 115 18.06 6.67 -1.58
C PRO A 115 17.60 7.91 -2.36
N SER A 116 18.38 8.37 -3.33
CA SER A 116 18.09 9.55 -4.16
C SER A 116 17.35 9.24 -5.47
N SER A 117 17.05 7.97 -5.77
CA SER A 117 16.24 7.64 -6.95
C SER A 117 14.75 7.89 -6.68
N GLU A 118 14.00 8.36 -7.67
CA GLU A 118 12.54 8.49 -7.58
C GLU A 118 11.85 7.12 -7.33
N GLU A 119 12.56 6.04 -7.63
CA GLU A 119 12.17 4.64 -7.44
C GLU A 119 12.73 4.04 -6.14
N SER A 120 13.10 4.87 -5.15
CA SER A 120 13.56 4.38 -3.86
C SER A 120 12.40 4.06 -2.93
N ILE A 121 12.60 3.05 -2.06
CA ILE A 121 11.61 2.67 -1.04
C ILE A 121 11.25 3.87 -0.16
N SER A 122 12.23 4.66 0.26
CA SER A 122 11.99 5.85 1.09
C SER A 122 11.19 6.90 0.36
N VAL A 123 11.50 7.20 -0.92
CA VAL A 123 10.77 8.18 -1.72
C VAL A 123 9.33 7.75 -1.94
N VAL A 124 9.09 6.50 -2.35
CA VAL A 124 7.72 5.99 -2.56
C VAL A 124 6.93 5.98 -1.26
N LEU A 125 7.54 5.61 -0.13
CA LEU A 125 6.87 5.63 1.17
C LEU A 125 6.53 7.04 1.62
N SER A 126 7.46 7.99 1.52
CA SER A 126 7.21 9.40 1.84
C SER A 126 6.07 9.96 1.00
N HIS A 127 6.09 9.70 -0.31
CA HIS A 127 5.03 10.11 -1.22
C HIS A 127 3.66 9.52 -0.84
N PHE A 128 3.63 8.25 -0.42
CA PHE A 128 2.41 7.66 0.08
C PHE A 128 1.94 8.35 1.37
N LEU A 129 2.81 8.54 2.35
CA LEU A 129 2.46 9.18 3.63
C LEU A 129 1.98 10.63 3.46
N GLU A 130 2.52 11.36 2.48
CA GLU A 130 2.07 12.71 2.13
C GLU A 130 0.67 12.75 1.51
N ASN A 131 0.25 11.69 0.81
CA ASN A 131 -0.92 11.75 -0.08
C ASN A 131 -2.06 10.79 0.28
N TYR A 132 -1.83 9.79 1.14
CA TYR A 132 -2.83 8.75 1.40
C TYR A 132 -4.12 9.29 2.03
N HIS A 133 -4.06 10.41 2.77
CA HIS A 133 -5.21 11.13 3.29
C HIS A 133 -6.10 11.66 2.18
N VAL A 134 -5.50 12.43 1.28
CA VAL A 134 -6.16 13.08 0.14
C VAL A 134 -6.73 12.05 -0.84
N LEU A 135 -5.99 10.96 -1.07
CA LEU A 135 -6.38 9.91 -2.01
C LEU A 135 -7.33 8.86 -1.41
N GLU A 136 -7.70 8.99 -0.13
CA GLU A 136 -8.40 7.96 0.65
C GLU A 136 -7.79 6.56 0.53
N MET A 137 -6.47 6.47 0.42
CA MET A 137 -5.77 5.20 0.27
C MET A 137 -5.73 4.44 1.60
N GLU A 138 -5.98 3.14 1.51
CA GLU A 138 -6.05 2.18 2.61
C GLU A 138 -4.75 1.38 2.80
N GLY A 139 -3.83 1.47 1.83
CA GLY A 139 -2.50 0.90 1.97
C GLY A 139 -1.60 1.09 0.77
N LEU A 140 -0.31 0.83 0.99
CA LEU A 140 0.73 0.78 -0.02
C LEU A 140 1.31 -0.63 -0.08
N TYR A 141 1.21 -1.27 -1.24
CA TYR A 141 1.94 -2.50 -1.56
C TYR A 141 3.28 -2.15 -2.22
N MET A 142 4.36 -2.50 -1.54
CA MET A 142 5.71 -2.51 -2.11
C MET A 142 6.07 -3.94 -2.50
N LEU A 143 5.95 -4.24 -3.78
CA LEU A 143 6.33 -5.53 -4.35
C LEU A 143 7.83 -5.53 -4.63
N ILE A 144 8.55 -6.52 -4.11
CA ILE A 144 9.96 -6.73 -4.43
C ILE A 144 10.03 -7.99 -5.28
N ASP A 145 10.38 -7.81 -6.55
CA ASP A 145 10.68 -8.88 -7.48
C ASP A 145 12.03 -9.52 -7.13
N ASN A 146 12.24 -10.75 -7.59
CA ASN A 146 13.47 -11.52 -7.36
C ASN A 146 13.94 -11.55 -5.90
N ALA A 147 13.00 -11.73 -4.98
CA ALA A 147 13.27 -11.65 -3.55
C ALA A 147 13.96 -12.90 -2.97
N ASP A 148 13.95 -14.01 -3.73
CA ASP A 148 14.55 -15.29 -3.39
C ASP A 148 14.14 -15.80 -1.99
N VAL A 149 12.86 -15.65 -1.65
CA VAL A 149 12.30 -16.12 -0.38
C VAL A 149 11.86 -17.57 -0.54
N ALA A 150 12.61 -18.50 0.06
CA ALA A 150 12.28 -19.93 0.07
C ALA A 150 11.88 -20.44 1.47
N THR A 151 12.28 -19.74 2.52
CA THR A 151 12.07 -20.15 3.92
C THR A 151 11.59 -19.01 4.80
N ASP A 152 11.01 -19.35 5.96
CA ASP A 152 10.69 -18.40 7.03
C ASP A 152 11.90 -17.56 7.47
N ARG A 153 13.12 -18.11 7.39
CA ARG A 153 14.37 -17.40 7.69
C ARG A 153 14.67 -16.33 6.64
N ASP A 154 14.50 -16.65 5.36
CA ASP A 154 14.70 -15.70 4.26
C ASP A 154 13.69 -14.54 4.39
N LEU A 155 12.44 -14.87 4.68
CA LEU A 155 11.38 -13.89 4.91
C LEU A 155 11.71 -12.94 6.06
N SER A 156 12.23 -13.49 7.16
CA SER A 156 12.68 -12.70 8.31
C SER A 156 13.83 -11.76 7.94
N ARG A 157 14.81 -12.26 7.17
CA ARG A 157 15.94 -11.46 6.69
C ARG A 157 15.47 -10.32 5.80
N GLN A 158 14.57 -10.58 4.84
CA GLN A 158 14.05 -9.55 3.95
C GLN A 158 13.22 -8.51 4.72
N THR A 159 12.47 -8.93 5.74
CA THR A 159 11.72 -8.00 6.60
C THR A 159 12.66 -7.09 7.40
N LEU A 160 13.73 -7.65 7.97
CA LEU A 160 14.72 -6.84 8.68
C LEU A 160 15.43 -5.86 7.73
N LEU A 161 15.83 -6.33 6.54
CA LEU A 161 16.45 -5.48 5.52
C LEU A 161 15.53 -4.32 5.12
N PHE A 162 14.23 -4.58 4.94
CA PHE A 162 13.23 -3.55 4.67
C PHE A 162 13.21 -2.46 5.76
N PHE A 163 13.17 -2.87 7.03
CA PHE A 163 13.19 -1.93 8.15
C PHE A 163 14.53 -1.19 8.29
N GLU A 164 15.65 -1.85 8.00
CA GLU A 164 16.98 -1.24 8.00
C GLU A 164 17.11 -0.16 6.92
N LEU A 165 16.55 -0.39 5.73
CA LEU A 165 16.50 0.61 4.68
C LEU A 165 15.69 1.83 5.11
N ILE A 166 14.52 1.63 5.72
CA ILE A 166 13.72 2.72 6.29
C ILE A 166 14.50 3.47 7.38
N ARG A 167 15.20 2.73 8.25
CA ARG A 167 16.01 3.31 9.33
C ARG A 167 17.09 4.23 8.78
N GLN A 168 17.80 3.78 7.76
CA GLN A 168 18.93 4.51 7.17
C GLN A 168 18.48 5.71 6.34
N GLN A 169 17.36 5.59 5.62
CA GLN A 169 16.98 6.55 4.58
C GLN A 169 15.87 7.51 5.00
N LEU A 170 15.05 7.16 6.00
CA LEU A 170 13.84 7.92 6.32
C LEU A 170 13.73 8.28 7.80
N ASN A 171 13.89 7.31 8.71
CA ASN A 171 13.75 7.56 10.14
C ASN A 171 14.71 6.70 10.98
N PRO A 172 15.79 7.27 11.53
CA PRO A 172 16.79 6.51 12.31
C PRO A 172 16.22 5.85 13.57
N LYS A 173 15.06 6.31 14.05
CA LYS A 173 14.40 5.79 15.26
C LYS A 173 13.35 4.72 14.98
N VAL A 174 13.16 4.31 13.72
CA VAL A 174 12.05 3.39 13.36
C VAL A 174 12.12 2.05 14.11
N LEU A 175 13.31 1.60 14.55
CA LEU A 175 13.50 0.37 15.33
C LEU A 175 13.78 0.61 16.82
N ASP A 176 13.68 1.83 17.31
CA ASP A 176 13.95 2.14 18.71
C ASP A 176 12.98 1.37 19.61
N GLY A 177 13.53 0.66 20.61
CA GLY A 177 12.73 -0.11 21.56
C GLY A 177 12.00 -1.32 20.96
N ILE A 178 12.41 -1.85 19.80
CA ILE A 178 11.77 -3.02 19.14
C ILE A 178 11.61 -4.26 20.04
N GLN A 179 12.46 -4.38 21.06
CA GLN A 179 12.39 -5.44 22.06
C GLN A 179 11.17 -5.33 23.01
N GLN A 180 10.57 -4.14 23.11
CA GLN A 180 9.38 -3.91 23.93
C GLN A 180 8.13 -4.58 23.32
N ARG A 181 7.25 -5.13 24.15
CA ARG A 181 6.02 -5.81 23.70
C ARG A 181 5.02 -4.86 23.04
N ASN A 182 4.98 -3.61 23.48
CA ASN A 182 4.11 -2.56 22.97
C ASN A 182 4.73 -1.76 21.81
N TRP A 183 5.89 -2.18 21.27
CA TRP A 183 6.49 -1.51 20.12
C TRP A 183 5.51 -1.48 18.92
N ARG A 184 5.60 -0.40 18.14
CA ARG A 184 4.80 -0.12 16.95
C ARG A 184 5.69 0.40 15.85
N PHE A 185 5.36 0.07 14.60
CA PHE A 185 6.00 0.66 13.45
C PHE A 185 5.46 2.09 13.29
N ARG A 186 6.33 3.08 13.51
CA ARG A 186 5.98 4.50 13.41
C ARG A 186 6.94 5.26 12.50
N LEU A 187 6.41 6.17 11.70
CA LEU A 187 7.17 7.10 10.87
C LEU A 187 6.67 8.52 11.11
N GLY A 188 7.50 9.34 11.76
CA GLY A 188 7.03 10.61 12.32
C GLY A 188 5.95 10.35 13.39
N GLU A 189 4.81 11.01 13.24
CA GLU A 189 3.66 10.83 14.14
C GLU A 189 2.76 9.66 13.74
N GLU A 190 2.88 9.16 12.51
CA GLU A 190 2.00 8.14 11.94
C GLU A 190 2.31 6.74 12.51
N GLU A 191 1.28 6.08 13.05
CA GLU A 191 1.32 4.65 13.37
C GLU A 191 0.91 3.84 12.14
N LEU A 192 1.76 2.88 11.78
CA LEU A 192 1.63 2.06 10.59
C LEU A 192 1.57 0.58 10.96
N TYR A 193 0.78 -0.16 10.19
CA TYR A 193 0.72 -1.60 10.25
C TYR A 193 1.45 -2.19 9.04
N LEU A 194 2.25 -3.23 9.27
CA LEU A 194 2.97 -3.94 8.21
C LEU A 194 2.42 -5.35 8.07
N LEU A 195 2.15 -5.75 6.84
CA LEU A 195 1.81 -7.12 6.48
C LEU A 195 2.76 -7.63 5.40
N VAL A 196 3.44 -8.73 5.68
CA VAL A 196 4.39 -9.33 4.76
C VAL A 196 3.75 -10.52 4.05
N PHE A 197 3.76 -10.50 2.72
CA PHE A 197 3.22 -11.53 1.83
C PHE A 197 4.32 -12.09 0.94
N SER A 198 4.20 -13.34 0.51
CA SER A 198 5.14 -13.94 -0.44
C SER A 198 4.58 -15.26 -1.00
N ASN A 199 5.13 -15.71 -2.13
CA ASN A 199 4.78 -16.98 -2.77
C ASN A 199 5.39 -18.22 -2.07
N HIS A 200 6.27 -18.07 -1.08
CA HIS A 200 6.79 -19.21 -0.30
C HIS A 200 5.73 -19.82 0.64
N TYR A 201 4.73 -19.03 1.02
CA TYR A 201 3.65 -19.52 1.86
C TYR A 201 2.82 -20.60 1.15
N PRO A 202 2.25 -21.58 1.87
CA PRO A 202 1.26 -22.49 1.31
C PRO A 202 0.07 -21.74 0.69
N LYS A 203 -0.52 -22.27 -0.38
CA LYS A 203 -1.64 -21.61 -1.09
C LYS A 203 -2.83 -21.28 -0.19
N ASN A 204 -3.08 -22.11 0.82
CA ASN A 204 -4.13 -21.94 1.81
C ASN A 204 -3.71 -21.06 3.01
N HIS A 205 -2.65 -20.28 2.88
CA HIS A 205 -2.17 -19.40 3.94
C HIS A 205 -2.59 -17.94 3.69
N SER A 206 -3.01 -17.24 4.74
CA SER A 206 -3.49 -15.85 4.68
C SER A 206 -2.48 -14.81 4.14
N ARG A 207 -1.21 -15.20 4.01
CA ARG A 207 -0.11 -14.35 3.48
C ARG A 207 0.42 -14.80 2.11
N TYR A 208 -0.19 -15.82 1.52
CA TYR A 208 0.20 -16.27 0.19
C TYR A 208 -0.22 -15.25 -0.87
N ILE A 209 0.71 -14.95 -1.78
CA ILE A 209 0.42 -14.25 -3.04
C ILE A 209 0.98 -15.09 -4.20
N PRO A 210 0.26 -15.25 -5.31
CA PRO A 210 0.70 -16.09 -6.43
C PRO A 210 1.67 -15.38 -7.39
N VAL A 211 2.44 -14.39 -6.91
CA VAL A 211 3.43 -13.67 -7.71
C VAL A 211 4.80 -14.33 -7.56
N LYS A 212 5.36 -14.83 -8.66
CA LYS A 212 6.58 -15.64 -8.63
C LYS A 212 7.79 -14.87 -8.11
N ASN A 213 8.60 -15.56 -7.29
CA ASN A 213 9.86 -15.07 -6.74
C ASN A 213 9.76 -13.66 -6.13
N SER A 214 8.71 -13.43 -5.33
CA SER A 214 8.42 -12.10 -4.81
C SER A 214 8.08 -12.10 -3.32
N ILE A 215 8.29 -10.94 -2.72
CA ILE A 215 7.80 -10.56 -1.41
C ILE A 215 7.05 -9.24 -1.57
N ALA A 216 5.91 -9.08 -0.89
CA ALA A 216 5.19 -7.83 -0.87
C ALA A 216 5.05 -7.33 0.57
N PHE A 217 5.38 -6.06 0.79
CA PHE A 217 5.15 -5.34 2.03
C PHE A 217 3.92 -4.47 1.85
N LEU A 218 2.82 -4.82 2.51
CA LEU A 218 1.64 -3.96 2.62
C LEU A 218 1.78 -3.10 3.87
N ILE A 219 1.83 -1.80 3.67
CA ILE A 219 1.89 -0.78 4.73
C ILE A 219 0.52 -0.13 4.80
N GLN A 220 -0.11 -0.14 5.98
CA GLN A 220 -1.43 0.43 6.19
C GLN A 220 -1.39 1.43 7.35
N PRO A 221 -1.84 2.67 7.14
CA PRO A 221 -2.06 3.63 8.22
C PRO A 221 -3.09 3.12 9.22
N ASP A 222 -2.87 3.31 10.52
CA ASP A 222 -3.75 2.76 11.56
C ASP A 222 -5.20 3.25 11.42
N ARG A 223 -5.39 4.50 10.99
CA ARG A 223 -6.72 5.10 10.75
C ARG A 223 -7.62 4.32 9.79
N VAL A 224 -7.05 3.47 8.93
CA VAL A 224 -7.83 2.62 8.00
C VAL A 224 -8.70 1.62 8.77
N PHE A 225 -8.32 1.30 10.00
CA PHE A 225 -9.08 0.39 10.86
C PHE A 225 -10.17 1.10 11.67
N ASP A 226 -10.15 2.43 11.77
CA ASP A 226 -11.11 3.22 12.56
C ASP A 226 -12.55 3.03 12.11
N LYS A 227 -12.78 2.95 10.78
CA LYS A 227 -14.11 2.66 10.20
C LYS A 227 -14.69 1.31 10.67
N PHE A 228 -13.84 0.40 11.14
CA PHE A 228 -14.24 -0.92 11.66
C PHE A 228 -14.11 -1.02 13.18
N ALA A 229 -13.58 0.01 13.83
CA ALA A 229 -13.36 0.06 15.26
C ALA A 229 -14.65 0.40 16.02
N ASN A 230 -14.74 -0.07 17.25
CA ASN A 230 -15.71 0.41 18.22
C ASN A 230 -15.25 1.79 18.73
N ALA A 231 -16.15 2.78 18.73
CA ALA A 231 -15.82 4.16 19.07
C ALA A 231 -15.30 4.36 20.51
N GLU A 232 -15.66 3.47 21.44
CA GLU A 232 -15.26 3.55 22.85
C GLU A 232 -13.92 2.84 23.11
N THR A 233 -13.68 1.71 22.44
CA THR A 233 -12.50 0.86 22.71
C THR A 233 -11.40 0.97 21.67
N MET A 234 -11.68 1.60 20.52
CA MET A 234 -10.81 1.66 19.33
C MET A 234 -10.38 0.28 18.81
N LEU A 235 -11.07 -0.80 19.23
CA LEU A 235 -10.81 -2.15 18.74
C LEU A 235 -11.76 -2.50 17.59
N ILE A 236 -11.25 -3.19 16.57
CA ILE A 236 -12.09 -3.75 15.49
C ILE A 236 -13.25 -4.55 16.09
N LYS A 237 -14.49 -4.21 15.70
CA LYS A 237 -15.72 -4.81 16.22
C LYS A 237 -15.73 -6.32 16.04
N GLN A 238 -16.28 -7.05 17.03
CA GLN A 238 -16.26 -8.52 17.02
C GLN A 238 -17.00 -9.12 15.81
N ASN A 239 -18.11 -8.51 15.38
CA ASN A 239 -18.85 -8.94 14.19
C ASN A 239 -18.00 -8.81 12.91
N VAL A 240 -17.23 -7.73 12.76
CA VAL A 240 -16.29 -7.53 11.63
C VAL A 240 -15.22 -8.63 11.64
N ARG A 241 -14.62 -8.91 12.80
CA ARG A 241 -13.63 -10.00 12.94
C ARG A 241 -14.23 -11.35 12.56
N GLN A 242 -15.44 -11.64 13.02
CA GLN A 242 -16.15 -12.89 12.71
C GLN A 242 -16.44 -13.01 11.21
N GLN A 243 -16.87 -11.94 10.55
CA GLN A 243 -17.08 -11.96 9.09
C GLN A 243 -15.80 -12.30 8.32
N ILE A 244 -14.68 -11.66 8.65
CA ILE A 244 -13.37 -11.96 8.03
C ILE A 244 -13.00 -13.42 8.27
N ARG A 245 -13.10 -13.90 9.53
CA ARG A 245 -12.75 -15.27 9.91
C ARG A 245 -13.60 -16.31 9.18
N THR A 246 -14.91 -16.08 9.10
CA THR A 246 -15.83 -16.97 8.39
C THR A 246 -15.46 -17.07 6.92
N ILE A 247 -15.21 -15.95 6.24
CA ILE A 247 -14.86 -15.97 4.82
C ILE A 247 -13.52 -16.71 4.60
N TYR A 248 -12.49 -16.42 5.40
CA TYR A 248 -11.21 -17.12 5.29
C TYR A 248 -11.37 -18.63 5.53
N CYS A 249 -12.18 -19.02 6.52
CA CYS A 249 -12.48 -20.42 6.81
C CYS A 249 -13.22 -21.11 5.63
N LEU A 250 -14.19 -20.44 5.02
CA LEU A 250 -14.90 -20.94 3.84
C LEU A 250 -13.99 -21.13 2.62
N GLN A 251 -12.90 -20.37 2.53
CA GLN A 251 -11.88 -20.51 1.49
C GLN A 251 -10.77 -21.52 1.85
N GLY A 252 -10.92 -22.25 2.97
CA GLY A 252 -9.93 -23.23 3.44
C GLY A 252 -8.65 -22.60 3.97
N VAL A 253 -8.66 -21.30 4.29
CA VAL A 253 -7.50 -20.60 4.85
C VAL A 253 -7.50 -20.73 6.36
N GLU A 254 -6.42 -21.31 6.90
CA GLU A 254 -6.30 -21.53 8.33
C GLU A 254 -6.05 -20.21 9.08
N TYR A 255 -6.80 -20.00 10.16
CA TYR A 255 -6.71 -18.78 10.96
C TYR A 255 -5.91 -19.03 12.24
N ASN A 256 -4.74 -18.39 12.34
CA ASN A 256 -3.93 -18.42 13.57
C ASN A 256 -4.50 -17.44 14.61
N TYR A 257 -5.38 -17.92 15.48
CA TYR A 257 -6.01 -17.11 16.53
C TYR A 257 -4.99 -16.53 17.52
N SER A 258 -4.07 -17.37 18.02
CA SER A 258 -3.03 -16.97 18.99
C SER A 258 -2.21 -15.79 18.48
N LEU A 259 -1.79 -15.85 17.22
CA LEU A 259 -1.02 -14.77 16.60
C LEU A 259 -1.87 -13.52 16.35
N SER A 260 -3.09 -13.71 15.84
CA SER A 260 -3.98 -12.59 15.48
C SER A 260 -4.41 -11.78 16.71
N GLU A 261 -4.59 -12.44 17.85
CA GLU A 261 -5.02 -11.84 19.12
C GLU A 261 -3.84 -11.46 20.03
N SER A 262 -2.60 -11.68 19.59
CA SER A 262 -1.40 -11.27 20.34
C SER A 262 -1.39 -9.76 20.64
N ASN A 263 -1.05 -9.38 21.87
CA ASN A 263 -0.81 -7.97 22.23
C ASN A 263 0.59 -7.48 21.78
N ASP A 264 1.44 -8.41 21.34
CA ASP A 264 2.76 -8.13 20.77
C ASP A 264 2.62 -7.98 19.25
N HIS A 265 2.53 -6.73 18.76
CA HIS A 265 2.14 -6.43 17.36
C HIS A 265 3.19 -6.86 16.34
N LYS A 266 4.48 -6.77 16.68
CA LYS A 266 5.57 -7.21 15.79
C LYS A 266 5.44 -8.69 15.39
N ARG A 267 4.83 -9.54 16.23
CA ARG A 267 4.55 -10.95 15.88
C ARG A 267 3.60 -11.10 14.68
N LYS A 268 2.77 -10.10 14.39
CA LYS A 268 1.71 -10.18 13.37
C LYS A 268 2.18 -9.82 11.96
N PHE A 269 3.33 -9.13 11.86
CA PHE A 269 3.84 -8.62 10.60
C PHE A 269 4.27 -9.76 9.68
N VAL A 270 5.01 -10.70 10.25
CA VAL A 270 5.53 -11.89 9.58
C VAL A 270 4.91 -13.12 10.25
N LYS A 271 4.27 -13.99 9.47
CA LYS A 271 3.71 -15.26 9.97
C LYS A 271 4.62 -16.42 9.59
N SER A 272 4.74 -17.43 10.44
CA SER A 272 5.38 -18.68 10.05
C SER A 272 4.50 -19.47 9.08
N THR A 273 5.12 -20.31 8.26
CA THR A 273 4.43 -21.34 7.50
C THR A 273 3.80 -22.41 8.40
N ASP A 274 4.33 -22.60 9.61
CA ASP A 274 3.74 -23.37 10.69
C ASP A 274 2.87 -22.47 11.60
N LEU A 275 1.63 -22.88 11.84
CA LEU A 275 0.69 -22.13 12.68
C LEU A 275 1.11 -22.03 14.15
N GLN A 276 1.97 -22.91 14.65
CA GLN A 276 2.42 -22.86 16.05
C GLN A 276 3.67 -22.01 16.25
N SER A 277 4.45 -21.83 15.18
CA SER A 277 5.73 -21.14 15.23
C SER A 277 5.58 -19.63 15.14
N ILE A 278 6.41 -18.91 15.91
CA ILE A 278 6.49 -17.45 15.87
C ILE A 278 7.83 -17.07 15.28
N ILE A 279 7.79 -16.39 14.15
CA ILE A 279 8.97 -15.77 13.57
C ILE A 279 9.33 -14.53 14.38
N LYS A 280 10.52 -14.56 14.98
CA LYS A 280 11.10 -13.39 15.65
C LYS A 280 12.01 -12.63 14.71
N TRP A 281 11.42 -11.95 13.73
CA TRP A 281 12.17 -11.22 12.71
C TRP A 281 12.99 -10.03 13.27
N TRP A 282 12.79 -9.69 14.53
CA TRP A 282 13.45 -8.59 15.25
C TRP A 282 14.60 -9.03 16.19
N ASP A 283 14.88 -10.34 16.30
CA ASP A 283 15.88 -10.91 17.22
C ASP A 283 17.22 -11.25 16.52
N PHE A 284 17.63 -10.49 15.49
CA PHE A 284 18.89 -10.72 14.76
C PHE A 284 20.07 -9.91 15.29
#